data_AF-A0A497EQC8-F1
#
_entry.id   AF-A0A497EQC8-F1
#
_cell.length_a   1.000
_cell.length_b   1.000
_cell.length_c   1.000
_cell.angle_alpha   90.00
_cell.angle_beta   90.00
_cell.angle_gamma   90.00
#
_symmetry.space_group_name_H-M   'P 1'
#
loop_
_entity.id
_entity.type
_entity.pdbx_description
1 polymer ?
#
loop_
_entity_poly.entity_id
_entity_poly.type
_entity_poly.pdbx_seq_one_letter_code
_entity_poly.pdbx_strand_id
1 'polypeptide(L)'
;MSLERESRREQIVRTLWEIEFKHINDYFPAERKSLEELLKEDEPSVKSMGGGRIYFRKEDLEYLASLVPKRFHRELCLPFTIIRQSGWRKGTYAIRGGKLEIFTVHKLIGLIDKGFEDYWRIELKPYVYRAQLLELMRKVPSLVSIGFFLEEGEEIE
;
A
#
# COMPACT_ATOMS: atom_id res chain seq x y z
N MET A 1 35.76 24.67 -0.41
CA MET A 1 36.05 23.70 0.69
C MET A 1 34.85 23.41 1.60
N SER A 2 33.94 24.36 1.90
CA SER A 2 32.73 24.03 2.69
C SER A 2 31.68 23.27 1.88
N LEU A 3 31.38 23.73 0.65
CA LEU A 3 30.40 23.12 -0.27
C LEU A 3 30.68 21.64 -0.60
N GLU A 4 31.96 21.28 -0.79
CA GLU A 4 32.38 19.92 -1.11
C GLU A 4 32.27 18.96 0.09
N ARG A 5 32.41 19.48 1.31
CA ARG A 5 32.19 18.72 2.55
C ARG A 5 30.70 18.57 2.87
N GLU A 6 29.89 19.55 2.50
CA GLU A 6 28.44 19.56 2.68
C GLU A 6 27.77 18.58 1.71
N SER A 7 28.11 18.64 0.42
CA SER A 7 27.66 17.68 -0.60
C SER A 7 28.04 16.23 -0.26
N ARG A 8 29.27 15.99 0.23
CA ARG A 8 29.70 14.65 0.65
C ARG A 8 28.94 14.13 1.87
N ARG A 9 28.54 15.01 2.79
CA ARG A 9 27.72 14.63 3.97
C ARG A 9 26.30 14.27 3.54
N GLU A 10 25.69 15.06 2.67
CA GLU A 10 24.36 14.79 2.11
C GLU A 10 24.34 13.44 1.39
N GLN A 11 25.38 13.14 0.60
CA GLN A 11 25.49 11.87 -0.10
C GLN A 11 25.63 10.68 0.87
N ILE A 12 26.42 10.80 1.95
CA ILE A 12 26.52 9.76 2.98
C ILE A 12 25.19 9.56 3.69
N VAL A 13 24.51 10.64 4.08
CA VAL A 13 23.19 10.58 4.73
C VAL A 13 22.19 9.89 3.81
N ARG A 14 22.14 10.26 2.53
CA ARG A 14 21.29 9.62 1.53
C ARG A 14 21.56 8.12 1.43
N THR A 15 22.82 7.71 1.29
CA THR A 15 23.19 6.28 1.21
C THR A 15 22.74 5.51 2.45
N LEU A 16 22.88 6.09 3.65
CA LEU A 16 22.42 5.46 4.89
C LEU A 16 20.89 5.32 4.90
N TRP A 17 20.16 6.34 4.47
CA TRP A 17 18.70 6.27 4.34
C TRP A 17 18.25 5.22 3.31
N GLU A 18 18.92 5.12 2.16
CA GLU A 18 18.62 4.12 1.13
C GLU A 18 18.79 2.70 1.67
N ILE A 19 19.83 2.45 2.46
CA ILE A 19 20.06 1.16 3.13
C ILE A 19 18.93 0.85 4.13
N GLU A 20 18.60 1.80 5.00
CA GLU A 20 17.54 1.62 6.01
C GLU A 20 16.17 1.36 5.36
N PHE A 21 15.79 2.13 4.34
CA PHE A 21 14.53 1.89 3.62
C PHE A 21 14.52 0.56 2.88
N LYS A 22 15.65 0.14 2.33
CA LYS A 22 15.75 -1.18 1.69
C LYS A 22 15.43 -2.29 2.69
N HIS A 23 16.00 -2.24 3.89
CA HIS A 23 15.70 -3.21 4.94
C HIS A 23 14.23 -3.18 5.39
N ILE A 24 13.61 -2.01 5.49
CA ILE A 24 12.19 -1.90 5.82
C ILE A 24 11.33 -2.49 4.69
N ASN A 25 11.71 -2.22 3.44
CA ASN A 25 11.01 -2.70 2.26
C ASN A 25 11.26 -4.19 1.96
N ASP A 26 12.18 -4.88 2.64
CA ASP A 26 12.33 -6.33 2.53
C ASP A 26 11.02 -7.08 2.88
N TYR A 27 10.17 -6.48 3.72
CA TYR A 27 8.84 -6.96 4.09
C TYR A 27 7.71 -6.46 3.17
N PHE A 28 8.04 -5.68 2.15
CA PHE A 28 7.09 -5.15 1.18
C PHE A 28 6.82 -6.20 0.08
N PRO A 29 5.59 -6.26 -0.48
CA PRO A 29 5.23 -7.25 -1.50
C PRO A 29 6.08 -7.08 -2.77
N ALA A 30 6.71 -8.16 -3.21
CA ALA A 30 7.35 -8.28 -4.53
C ALA A 30 6.36 -8.64 -5.64
N GLU A 31 5.26 -9.28 -5.26
CA GLU A 31 4.17 -9.67 -6.16
C GLU A 31 2.82 -9.37 -5.52
N ARG A 32 1.77 -9.36 -6.34
CA ARG A 32 0.38 -9.27 -5.89
C ARG A 32 -0.39 -10.44 -6.48
N LYS A 33 -1.41 -10.90 -5.76
CA LYS A 33 -2.35 -11.93 -6.22
C LYS A 33 -3.76 -11.41 -6.12
N SER A 34 -4.64 -11.89 -6.99
CA SER A 34 -6.06 -11.56 -6.92
C SER A 34 -6.70 -12.15 -5.66
N LEU A 35 -7.77 -11.51 -5.19
CA LEU A 35 -8.59 -12.04 -4.11
C LEU A 35 -9.10 -13.45 -4.44
N GLU A 36 -9.45 -13.72 -5.70
CA GLU A 36 -9.87 -15.04 -6.16
C GLU A 36 -8.79 -16.11 -5.98
N GLU A 37 -7.53 -15.81 -6.31
CA GLU A 37 -6.41 -16.75 -6.13
C GLU A 37 -6.16 -17.01 -4.65
N LEU A 38 -6.11 -15.96 -3.84
CA LEU A 38 -5.80 -16.06 -2.41
C LEU A 38 -6.87 -16.82 -1.63
N LEU A 39 -8.15 -16.71 -2.01
CA LEU A 39 -9.24 -17.48 -1.38
C LEU A 39 -9.15 -18.99 -1.64
N LYS A 40 -8.41 -19.42 -2.67
CA LYS A 40 -8.22 -20.84 -3.01
C LYS A 40 -6.97 -21.45 -2.35
N GLU A 41 -6.11 -20.62 -1.76
CA GLU A 41 -4.87 -21.08 -1.13
C GLU A 41 -5.13 -21.61 0.28
N ASP A 42 -4.53 -22.76 0.60
CA ASP A 42 -4.57 -23.29 1.97
C ASP A 42 -3.83 -22.37 2.95
N GLU A 43 -2.71 -21.79 2.50
CA GLU A 43 -1.90 -20.80 3.22
C GLU A 43 -1.72 -19.54 2.34
N PRO A 44 -2.71 -18.63 2.32
CA PRO A 44 -2.72 -17.48 1.43
C PRO A 44 -1.52 -16.57 1.68
N SER A 45 -0.70 -16.35 0.64
CA SER A 45 0.51 -15.52 0.78
C SER A 45 1.01 -14.92 -0.53
N VAL A 46 1.82 -13.87 -0.44
CA VAL A 46 2.64 -13.33 -1.54
C VAL A 46 4.12 -13.29 -1.17
N LYS A 47 5.01 -13.30 -2.16
CA LYS A 47 6.44 -13.07 -1.94
C LYS A 47 6.74 -11.65 -1.49
N SER A 48 7.68 -11.50 -0.56
CA SER A 48 8.24 -10.20 -0.19
C SER A 48 9.51 -9.88 -0.98
N MET A 49 9.90 -8.60 -1.05
CA MET A 49 11.13 -8.17 -1.74
C MET A 49 12.40 -8.79 -1.13
N GLY A 50 12.41 -9.07 0.18
CA GLY A 50 13.48 -9.77 0.88
C GLY A 50 13.51 -11.28 0.66
N GLY A 51 12.65 -11.83 -0.22
CA GLY A 51 12.59 -13.26 -0.52
C GLY A 51 11.75 -14.10 0.46
N GLY A 52 11.12 -13.46 1.45
CA GLY A 52 10.19 -14.09 2.39
C GLY A 52 8.77 -14.22 1.83
N ARG A 53 7.82 -14.46 2.74
CA ARG A 53 6.39 -14.50 2.45
C ARG A 53 5.62 -13.56 3.37
N ILE A 54 4.62 -12.88 2.80
CA ILE A 54 3.61 -12.10 3.52
C ILE A 54 2.35 -12.96 3.54
N TYR A 55 1.95 -13.42 4.72
CA TYR A 55 0.78 -14.27 4.89
C TYR A 55 -0.48 -13.45 5.17
N PHE A 56 -1.60 -13.91 4.62
CA PHE A 56 -2.91 -13.32 4.86
C PHE A 56 -3.73 -14.19 5.81
N ARG A 57 -4.50 -13.54 6.68
CA ARG A 57 -5.51 -14.20 7.50
C ARG A 57 -6.69 -14.57 6.62
N LYS A 58 -7.19 -15.80 6.74
CA LYS A 58 -8.37 -16.25 5.98
C LYS A 58 -9.58 -15.40 6.31
N GLU A 59 -9.74 -15.02 7.57
CA GLU A 59 -10.86 -14.22 8.05
C GLU A 59 -10.87 -12.82 7.40
N ASP A 60 -9.70 -12.20 7.21
CA ASP A 60 -9.61 -10.90 6.54
C ASP A 60 -9.99 -11.02 5.05
N LEU A 61 -9.55 -12.09 4.38
CA LEU A 61 -9.88 -12.38 2.97
C LEU A 61 -11.38 -12.66 2.80
N GLU A 62 -11.96 -13.48 3.67
CA GLU A 62 -13.38 -13.81 3.68
C GLU A 62 -14.24 -12.58 3.96
N TYR A 63 -13.84 -11.74 4.92
CA TYR A 63 -14.50 -10.46 5.17
C TYR A 63 -14.48 -9.58 3.93
N LEU A 64 -13.32 -9.44 3.27
CA LEU A 64 -13.23 -8.68 2.02
C LEU A 64 -14.12 -9.28 0.92
N ALA A 65 -14.12 -10.61 0.78
CA ALA A 65 -14.92 -11.33 -0.19
C ALA A 65 -16.43 -11.18 0.03
N SER A 66 -16.86 -11.01 1.28
CA SER A 66 -18.26 -10.75 1.64
C SER A 66 -18.75 -9.35 1.19
N LEU A 67 -17.82 -8.39 1.07
CA LEU A 67 -18.12 -7.02 0.65
C LEU A 67 -18.00 -6.82 -0.86
N VAL A 68 -17.01 -7.46 -1.49
CA VAL A 68 -16.67 -7.30 -2.90
C VAL A 68 -17.50 -8.30 -3.73
N PRO A 69 -18.29 -7.85 -4.74
CA PRO A 69 -18.98 -8.78 -5.63
C PRO A 69 -18.01 -9.73 -6.34
N LYS A 70 -18.39 -11.01 -6.47
CA LYS A 70 -17.53 -12.09 -7.02
C LYS A 70 -16.89 -11.77 -8.38
N ARG A 71 -17.57 -11.00 -9.23
CA ARG A 71 -17.04 -10.58 -10.54
C ARG A 71 -15.75 -9.75 -10.45
N PHE A 72 -15.51 -9.07 -9.35
CA PHE A 72 -14.31 -8.26 -9.11
C PHE A 72 -13.19 -9.03 -8.38
N HIS A 73 -13.44 -10.25 -7.90
CA HIS A 73 -12.44 -11.00 -7.13
C HIS A 73 -11.18 -11.30 -7.92
N ARG A 74 -11.29 -11.48 -9.24
CA ARG A 74 -10.16 -11.72 -10.14
C ARG A 74 -9.37 -10.44 -10.47
N GLU A 75 -10.00 -9.27 -10.41
CA GLU A 75 -9.36 -7.98 -10.71
C GLU A 75 -8.74 -7.37 -9.45
N LEU A 76 -9.36 -7.55 -8.28
CA LEU A 76 -8.93 -6.98 -7.02
C LEU A 76 -7.66 -7.67 -6.51
N CYS A 77 -6.52 -6.99 -6.65
CA CYS A 77 -5.23 -7.52 -6.22
C CYS A 77 -4.90 -7.14 -4.78
N LEU A 78 -4.16 -8.02 -4.09
CA LEU A 78 -3.71 -7.87 -2.71
C LEU A 78 -2.19 -8.07 -2.59
N PRO A 79 -1.54 -7.48 -1.55
CA PRO A 79 -2.13 -6.62 -0.52
C PRO A 79 -2.57 -5.24 -1.06
N PHE A 80 -3.35 -4.51 -0.26
CA PHE A 80 -3.52 -3.07 -0.40
C PHE A 80 -2.20 -2.39 -0.04
N THR A 81 -1.58 -1.82 -1.06
CA THR A 81 -0.25 -1.25 -0.96
C THR A 81 -0.36 0.23 -0.63
N ILE A 82 0.18 0.62 0.53
CA ILE A 82 0.12 1.98 1.06
C ILE A 82 1.52 2.55 1.17
N ILE A 83 1.78 3.70 0.58
CA ILE A 83 3.10 4.31 0.56
C ILE A 83 3.13 5.55 1.42
N ARG A 84 4.12 5.61 2.32
CA ARG A 84 4.49 6.87 2.95
C ARG A 84 5.40 7.62 1.99
N GLN A 85 4.84 8.64 1.33
CA GLN A 85 5.57 9.51 0.42
C GLN A 85 6.24 10.62 1.24
N SER A 86 7.53 10.86 0.98
CA SER A 86 8.25 12.03 1.49
C SER A 86 7.70 13.28 0.78
N GLY A 87 7.89 14.49 1.32
CA GLY A 87 7.38 15.73 0.68
C GLY A 87 5.88 15.99 0.80
N TRP A 88 5.03 14.96 0.95
CA TRP A 88 3.59 15.17 1.13
C TRP A 88 3.23 15.72 2.51
N ARG A 89 2.07 16.41 2.58
CA ARG A 89 1.55 16.97 3.84
C ARG A 89 1.58 15.93 4.96
N LYS A 90 2.19 16.29 6.09
CA LYS A 90 2.40 15.38 7.23
C LYS A 90 1.17 14.52 7.52
N GLY A 91 1.33 13.20 7.45
CA GLY A 91 0.30 12.22 7.77
C GLY A 91 -0.59 11.76 6.61
N THR A 92 -0.23 12.05 5.35
CA THR A 92 -0.83 11.44 4.16
C THR A 92 -0.06 10.21 3.69
N TYR A 93 -0.79 9.25 3.16
CA TYR A 93 -0.25 8.01 2.62
C TYR A 93 -0.92 7.72 1.28
N ALA A 94 -0.13 7.50 0.23
CA ALA A 94 -0.64 7.19 -1.10
C ALA A 94 -1.13 5.74 -1.15
N ILE A 95 -2.27 5.50 -1.79
CA ILE A 95 -2.74 4.15 -2.12
C ILE A 95 -2.19 3.81 -3.50
N ARG A 96 -1.47 2.69 -3.62
CA ARG A 96 -1.04 2.14 -4.91
C ARG A 96 -2.03 1.09 -5.39
N GLY A 97 -2.27 1.07 -6.70
CA GLY A 97 -3.23 0.18 -7.34
C GLY A 97 -4.10 0.91 -8.35
N GLY A 98 -5.04 0.19 -8.95
CA GLY A 98 -6.03 0.75 -9.86
C GLY A 98 -7.19 1.40 -9.13
N LYS A 99 -8.17 1.89 -9.90
CA LYS A 99 -9.40 2.48 -9.36
C LYS A 99 -10.14 1.52 -8.42
N LEU A 100 -10.14 0.23 -8.73
CA LEU A 100 -10.83 -0.78 -7.91
C LEU A 100 -10.20 -0.89 -6.52
N GLU A 101 -8.87 -0.96 -6.40
CA GLU A 101 -8.20 -0.98 -5.09
C GLU A 101 -8.43 0.31 -4.30
N ILE A 102 -8.28 1.47 -4.96
CA ILE A 102 -8.50 2.78 -4.31
C ILE A 102 -9.93 2.87 -3.78
N PHE A 103 -10.91 2.47 -4.59
CA PHE A 103 -12.32 2.39 -4.20
C PHE A 103 -12.52 1.46 -3.02
N THR A 104 -11.94 0.26 -3.08
CA THR A 104 -12.09 -0.75 -2.04
C THR A 104 -11.53 -0.26 -0.70
N VAL A 105 -10.35 0.38 -0.71
CA VAL A 105 -9.77 1.00 0.48
C VAL A 105 -10.72 2.03 1.07
N HIS A 106 -11.23 2.97 0.26
CA HIS A 106 -12.15 4.02 0.72
C HIS A 106 -13.47 3.45 1.25
N LYS A 107 -13.99 2.40 0.61
CA LYS A 107 -15.20 1.70 1.04
C LYS A 107 -14.98 0.98 2.37
N LEU A 108 -13.85 0.30 2.55
CA LEU A 108 -13.51 -0.38 3.80
C LEU A 108 -13.48 0.59 4.98
N ILE A 109 -12.94 1.80 4.80
CA ILE A 109 -12.88 2.83 5.85
C ILE A 109 -14.15 3.70 5.95
N GLY A 110 -15.20 3.38 5.19
CA GLY A 110 -16.51 4.03 5.29
C GLY A 110 -16.59 5.43 4.68
N LEU A 111 -15.69 5.79 3.76
CA LEU A 111 -15.75 7.07 3.03
C LEU A 111 -16.67 7.03 1.80
N ILE A 112 -17.11 5.84 1.40
CA ILE A 112 -17.98 5.63 0.24
C ILE A 112 -19.10 4.66 0.61
N ASP A 113 -20.33 5.05 0.28
CA ASP A 113 -21.53 4.23 0.43
C ASP A 113 -22.03 3.64 -0.90
N LYS A 114 -21.37 3.96 -2.02
CA LYS A 114 -21.73 3.46 -3.35
C LYS A 114 -21.39 1.97 -3.52
N GLY A 115 -22.13 1.31 -4.41
CA GLY A 115 -21.87 -0.08 -4.80
C GLY A 115 -20.56 -0.21 -5.59
N PHE A 116 -20.00 -1.41 -5.65
CA PHE A 116 -18.79 -1.67 -6.44
C PHE A 116 -18.99 -1.43 -7.94
N GLU A 117 -20.22 -1.44 -8.44
CA GLU A 117 -20.52 -1.18 -9.86
C GLU A 117 -20.23 0.24 -10.32
N ASP A 118 -20.23 1.18 -9.37
CA ASP A 118 -19.98 2.58 -9.64
C ASP A 118 -18.48 2.92 -9.52
N TYR A 119 -17.61 1.97 -9.19
CA TYR A 119 -16.21 2.24 -8.84
C TYR A 119 -15.45 3.06 -9.90
N TRP A 120 -15.75 2.82 -11.18
CA TRP A 120 -15.09 3.49 -12.31
C TRP A 120 -15.58 4.94 -12.52
N ARG A 121 -16.80 5.26 -12.06
CA ARG A 121 -17.46 6.58 -12.20
C ARG A 121 -17.05 7.56 -11.11
N ILE A 122 -16.54 7.06 -9.98
CA ILE A 122 -16.26 7.87 -8.81
C ILE A 122 -14.83 8.37 -8.88
N GLU A 123 -14.66 9.68 -8.77
CA GLU A 123 -13.35 10.29 -8.62
C GLU A 123 -12.93 10.20 -7.16
N LEU A 124 -11.86 9.46 -6.90
CA LEU A 124 -11.33 9.22 -5.56
C LEU A 124 -9.93 9.76 -5.43
N LYS A 125 -9.65 10.30 -4.25
CA LYS A 125 -8.30 10.70 -3.88
C LYS A 125 -7.44 9.44 -3.77
N PRO A 126 -6.29 9.35 -4.45
CA PRO A 126 -5.42 8.18 -4.37
C PRO A 126 -4.59 8.16 -3.08
N TYR A 127 -5.14 8.63 -1.96
CA TYR A 127 -4.46 8.73 -0.68
C TYR A 127 -5.42 8.67 0.49
N VAL A 128 -4.88 8.31 1.66
CA VAL A 128 -5.56 8.33 2.96
C VAL A 128 -4.73 9.10 3.98
N TYR A 129 -5.40 9.59 5.02
CA TYR A 129 -4.73 10.16 6.18
C TYR A 129 -4.41 9.08 7.22
N ARG A 130 -3.48 9.39 8.14
CA ARG A 130 -3.07 8.46 9.21
C ARG A 130 -4.23 7.81 9.96
N ALA A 131 -5.25 8.57 10.35
CA ALA A 131 -6.41 8.02 11.06
C ALA A 131 -7.18 7.00 10.22
N GLN A 132 -7.32 7.25 8.92
CA GLN A 132 -7.97 6.36 7.97
C GLN A 132 -7.13 5.10 7.70
N LEU A 133 -5.81 5.23 7.61
CA LEU A 133 -4.92 4.08 7.51
C LEU A 133 -5.03 3.17 8.74
N LEU A 134 -5.07 3.76 9.96
CA LEU A 134 -5.26 2.99 11.18
C LEU A 134 -6.61 2.27 11.19
N GLU A 135 -7.67 2.89 10.68
CA GLU A 135 -8.98 2.26 10.54
C GLU A 135 -8.96 1.10 9.52
N LEU A 136 -8.26 1.26 8.40
CA LEU A 136 -8.06 0.19 7.41
C LEU A 136 -7.33 -0.99 8.05
N MET A 137 -6.23 -0.74 8.76
CA MET A 137 -5.45 -1.77 9.45
C MET A 137 -6.24 -2.44 10.58
N ARG A 138 -7.19 -1.73 11.21
CA ARG A 138 -8.08 -2.32 12.21
C ARG A 138 -9.05 -3.32 11.60
N LYS A 139 -9.52 -3.06 10.37
CA LYS A 139 -10.52 -3.89 9.68
C LYS A 139 -9.92 -5.08 8.95
N VAL A 140 -8.76 -4.90 8.30
CA VAL A 140 -8.12 -5.92 7.46
C VAL A 140 -6.59 -5.91 7.65
N PRO A 141 -6.08 -6.16 8.87
CA PRO A 141 -4.68 -5.96 9.22
C PRO A 141 -3.70 -6.72 8.32
N SER A 142 -4.04 -7.95 7.91
CA SER A 142 -3.13 -8.76 7.10
C SER A 142 -3.15 -8.38 5.63
N LEU A 143 -4.18 -7.67 5.16
CA LEU A 143 -4.32 -7.30 3.74
C LEU A 143 -3.62 -5.98 3.40
N VAL A 144 -2.94 -5.33 4.34
CA VAL A 144 -2.32 -4.02 4.14
C VAL A 144 -0.80 -4.15 4.24
N SER A 145 -0.08 -3.66 3.23
CA SER A 145 1.38 -3.51 3.29
C SER A 145 1.76 -2.04 3.16
N ILE A 146 2.65 -1.59 4.04
CA ILE A 146 3.15 -0.21 4.06
C ILE A 146 4.58 -0.19 3.52
N GLY A 147 4.82 0.60 2.48
CA GLY A 147 6.13 0.81 1.89
C GLY A 147 6.65 2.22 2.16
N PHE A 148 7.97 2.34 2.19
CA PHE A 148 8.66 3.60 2.39
C PHE A 148 9.63 3.82 1.25
N PHE A 149 9.42 4.89 0.48
CA PHE A 149 10.28 5.22 -0.64
C PHE A 149 10.83 6.62 -0.45
N LEU A 150 12.13 6.78 -0.69
CA LEU A 150 12.76 8.08 -0.88
C LEU A 150 12.24 8.66 -2.20
N GLU A 151 11.80 9.90 -2.17
CA GLU A 151 11.69 10.66 -3.41
C GLU A 151 13.10 11.09 -3.82
N GLU A 152 13.42 10.93 -5.11
CA GLU A 152 14.42 11.80 -5.70
C GLU A 152 13.82 13.20 -5.66
N GLY A 153 14.51 14.14 -4.99
CA GLY A 153 13.94 15.43 -4.64
C GLY A 153 13.25 16.10 -5.82
N GLU A 154 11.97 16.40 -5.67
CA GLU A 154 11.37 17.45 -6.50
C GLU A 154 12.03 18.77 -6.07
N GLU A 155 12.88 19.30 -6.95
CA GLU A 155 13.20 20.72 -6.95
C GLU A 155 11.87 21.45 -7.01
N ILE A 156 11.50 22.07 -5.89
CA ILE A 156 10.41 23.03 -5.86
C ILE A 156 10.97 24.28 -6.55
N GLU A 157 10.63 24.45 -7.83
CA GLU A 157 10.77 25.74 -8.54
C GLU A 157 10.00 26.85 -7.82
#